data_AF-A0A956V951-F1
#
_entry.id   AF-A0A956V951-F1
#
_cell.length_a   1.000
_cell.length_b   1.000
_cell.length_c   1.000
_cell.angle_alpha   90.00
_cell.angle_beta   90.00
_cell.angle_gamma   90.00
#
_symmetry.space_group_name_H-M   'P 1'
#
loop_
_entity.id
_entity.type
_entity.pdbx_description
1 polymer ?
#
loop_
_entity_poly.entity_id
_entity_poly.type
_entity_poly.pdbx_seq_one_letter_code
_entity_poly.pdbx_strand_id
1 'polypeptide(L)' 'MKVTLVKSLIGVKKDQRATVRALGLNKTGDSREIKDTPDVRGMVNKVAYLLKIEG' A
#
# COMPACT_ATOMS: atom_id res chain seq x y z
N MET A 1 6.96 -3.14 -10.02
CA MET A 1 5.62 -2.94 -9.45
C MET A 1 5.61 -1.61 -8.71
N LYS A 2 4.97 -0.59 -9.30
CA LYS A 2 4.81 0.71 -8.68
C LYS A 2 3.49 0.72 -7.91
N VAL A 3 3.52 1.17 -6.67
CA VAL A 3 2.37 1.16 -5.78
C VAL A 3 2.09 2.59 -5.36
N THR A 4 0.87 3.06 -5.61
CA THR A 4 0.42 4.43 -5.33
C THR A 4 -0.73 4.40 -4.33
N LEU A 5 -0.65 5.19 -3.26
CA LEU A 5 -1.76 5.32 -2.31
C LEU A 5 -2.85 6.24 -2.88
N VAL A 6 -4.00 5.69 -3.27
CA VAL A 6 -5.08 6.47 -3.89
C VAL A 6 -6.20 6.83 -2.92
N LYS A 7 -6.34 6.09 -1.82
CA LYS A 7 -7.34 6.38 -0.79
C LYS A 7 -6.70 6.80 0.52
N SER A 8 -7.41 7.68 1.23
CA SER A 8 -7.02 8.10 2.57
C SER A 8 -7.04 6.94 3.57
N LEU A 9 -6.17 7.02 4.58
CA LEU A 9 -6.07 6.06 5.69
C LEU A 9 -7.02 6.37 6.86
N ILE A 10 -7.84 7.41 6.73
CA ILE A 10 -8.84 7.79 7.74
C ILE A 10 -9.93 6.71 7.79
N GLY A 11 -10.25 6.21 8.98
CA GLY A 11 -11.23 5.12 9.17
C GLY A 11 -10.72 3.71 8.87
N VAL A 12 -9.50 3.57 8.36
CA VAL A 12 -8.88 2.26 8.08
C VAL A 12 -8.38 1.61 9.39
N LYS A 13 -8.56 0.28 9.50
CA LYS A 13 -8.06 -0.52 10.64
C LYS A 13 -6.58 -0.26 10.89
N LYS A 14 -6.17 -0.26 12.17
CA LYS A 14 -4.79 0.03 12.60
C LYS A 14 -3.77 -0.86 11.90
N ASP A 15 -4.09 -2.13 11.70
CA ASP A 15 -3.20 -3.11 11.05
C ASP A 15 -2.91 -2.76 9.59
N GLN A 16 -3.95 -2.42 8.83
CA GLN A 16 -3.82 -2.02 7.43
C GLN A 16 -3.04 -0.70 7.32
N ARG A 17 -3.26 0.22 8.26
CA ARG A 17 -2.50 1.46 8.34
C ARG A 17 -1.02 1.21 8.62
N ALA A 18 -0.70 0.22 9.46
CA ALA A 18 0.68 -0.20 9.72
C ALA A 18 1.30 -0.84 8.47
N THR A 19 0.55 -1.66 7.73
CA THR A 19 1.01 -2.24 6.44
C THR A 19 1.34 -1.15 5.42
N VAL A 20 0.46 -0.16 5.22
CA VAL A 20 0.69 0.93 4.27
C VAL A 20 1.94 1.76 4.66
N ARG A 21 2.12 2.03 5.96
CA ARG A 21 3.34 2.68 6.47
C ARG A 21 4.59 1.82 6.31
N ALA A 22 4.50 0.50 6.51
CA ALA A 22 5.60 -0.43 6.30
C ALA A 22 6.02 -0.51 4.83
N LEU A 23 5.06 -0.35 3.90
CA LEU A 23 5.33 -0.18 2.47
C LEU A 23 5.95 1.20 2.14
N GLY A 24 6.05 2.10 3.13
CA GLY A 24 6.66 3.42 3.00
C GLY A 24 5.78 4.45 2.33
N LEU A 25 4.46 4.27 2.35
CA LEU A 25 3.48 5.20 1.80
C LEU A 25 2.88 6.02 2.96
N ASN A 26 3.06 7.35 2.92
CA ASN A 26 2.67 8.21 4.04
C ASN A 26 1.50 9.14 3.69
N LYS A 27 1.41 9.58 2.43
CA LYS A 27 0.39 10.52 1.93
C LYS A 27 -0.36 9.95 0.73
N THR A 28 -1.62 10.38 0.56
CA THR A 28 -2.38 10.09 -0.66
C THR A 28 -1.66 10.70 -1.85
N GLY A 29 -1.41 9.91 -2.89
CA GLY A 29 -0.60 10.28 -4.06
C GLY A 29 0.86 9.86 -3.97
N ASP A 30 1.36 9.41 -2.81
CA ASP A 30 2.70 8.83 -2.72
C ASP A 30 2.75 7.57 -3.57
N SER A 31 3.79 7.48 -4.40
CA SER A 31 4.08 6.29 -5.19
C SER A 31 5.47 5.77 -4.87
N ARG A 32 5.61 4.44 -4.79
CA ARG A 32 6.89 3.80 -4.52
C ARG A 32 7.04 2.53 -5.35
N GLU A 33 8.25 2.31 -5.84
CA GLU A 33 8.62 1.05 -6.49
C GLU A 33 8.96 0.01 -5.42
N ILE A 34 8.27 -1.13 -5.49
CA ILE A 34 8.47 -2.24 -4.55
C ILE A 34 8.86 -3.48 -5.35
N LYS A 35 9.78 -4.27 -4.78
CA LYS A 35 10.17 -5.56 -5.33
C LYS A 35 9.00 -6.54 -5.23
N ASP A 36 8.69 -7.19 -6.34
CA ASP A 36 7.65 -8.21 -6.39
C ASP A 36 8.17 -9.49 -5.73
N THR A 37 7.81 -9.64 -4.45
CA THR A 37 8.07 -10.83 -3.64
C THR A 37 6.73 -11.34 -3.12
N PRO A 38 6.58 -12.66 -2.91
CA PRO A 38 5.32 -13.23 -2.44
C PRO A 38 4.85 -12.62 -1.11
N ASP A 39 5.79 -12.25 -0.23
CA ASP A 39 5.50 -11.59 1.05
C ASP A 39 4.88 -10.20 0.85
N VAL A 40 5.51 -9.37 0.00
CA VAL A 40 5.01 -8.03 -0.34
C VAL A 40 3.65 -8.14 -1.04
N ARG A 41 3.48 -9.14 -1.92
CA ARG A 41 2.20 -9.35 -2.61
C ARG A 41 1.08 -9.69 -1.62
N GLY A 42 1.36 -10.49 -0.59
CA GLY A 42 0.41 -10.75 0.50
C GLY A 42 0.04 -9.47 1.27
N MET A 43 1.03 -8.64 1.61
CA MET A 43 0.80 -7.36 2.26
C MET A 43 -0.03 -6.41 1.40
N VAL A 44 0.31 -6.27 0.12
CA VAL A 44 -0.39 -5.42 -0.84
C VAL A 44 -1.82 -5.90 -1.05
N ASN A 45 -2.04 -7.22 -1.20
CA ASN A 45 -3.38 -7.79 -1.35
C ASN A 45 -4.30 -7.46 -0.16
N LYS A 46 -3.77 -7.46 1.07
CA LYS A 46 -4.53 -7.07 2.28
C LYS A 46 -5.03 -5.61 2.25
N VAL A 47 -4.34 -4.74 1.52
CA VAL A 47 -4.65 -3.31 1.39
C VAL A 47 -4.91 -2.89 -0.06
N ALA A 48 -5.22 -3.83 -0.95
CA ALA A 48 -5.34 -3.58 -2.39
C ALA A 48 -6.41 -2.54 -2.73
N TYR A 49 -7.48 -2.46 -1.92
CA TYR A 49 -8.55 -1.48 -2.11
C TYR A 49 -8.15 -0.02 -1.82
N LEU A 50 -7.00 0.20 -1.18
CA LEU A 50 -6.42 1.52 -0.87
C LEU A 50 -5.33 1.94 -1.87
N LEU A 51 -4.79 0.97 -2.60
CA LEU A 51 -3.61 1.12 -3.43
C LEU A 51 -3.98 1.00 -4.90
N LYS A 52 -3.30 1.78 -5.74
CA LYS A 52 -3.27 1.60 -7.18
C LYS A 52 -1.93 0.98 -7.53
N ILE A 53 -1.98 -0.19 -8.15
CA ILE A 53 -0.79 -0.89 -8.60
C ILE A 53 -0.63 -0.56 -10.08
N GLU A 54 0.51 0.01 -10.43
CA GLU A 54 0.94 0.25 -11.81
C GLU A 54 2.05 -0.76 -12.10
N GLY A 55 1.74 -1.68 -13.02
CA GLY A 55 2.62 -2.76 -13.47
C GLY A 55 3.58 -2.27 -14.54
#